data_AF-A0A7G9Z0D3-F1
#
_entry.id   AF-A0A7G9Z0D3-F1
#
_cell.length_a   1.000
_cell.length_b   1.000
_cell.length_c   1.000
_cell.angle_alpha   90.00
_cell.angle_beta   90.00
_cell.angle_gamma   90.00
#
_symmetry.space_group_name_H-M   'P 1'
#
loop_
_entity.id
_entity.type
_entity.pdbx_description
1 polymer ?
#
loop_
_entity_poly.entity_id
_entity_poly.type
_entity_poly.pdbx_seq_one_letter_code
_entity_poly.pdbx_strand_id
1 'polypeptide(L)'
;MQEETEKRDYLIYELIVDRFRLEWQRIDDLDRKASGIIGFVGLIVSLQAGLGGFLLKEVPRTYEFYVPLCTLFLSGIILLMCSILCGLGAYNIKLFKVVPETGHLIEEYAKKDRSRINILRIYSQEFSKAVIENEAKNNKKADFIKIGFLFLILGIFLLFYL
;
A
#
# COMPACT_ATOMS: atom_id res chain seq x y z
N MET A 1 36.94 16.40 -21.10
CA MET A 1 36.97 15.02 -20.56
C MET A 1 36.47 14.93 -19.12
N GLN A 2 37.07 15.64 -18.15
CA GLN A 2 36.65 15.58 -16.74
C GLN A 2 35.26 16.23 -16.51
N GLU A 3 35.00 17.36 -17.17
CA GLU A 3 33.72 18.07 -17.11
C GLU A 3 32.55 17.30 -17.75
N GLU A 4 32.79 16.57 -18.84
CA GLU A 4 31.76 15.70 -19.46
C GLU A 4 31.42 14.50 -18.56
N THR A 5 32.42 13.96 -17.86
CA THR A 5 32.22 12.84 -16.93
C THR A 5 31.38 13.29 -15.73
N GLU A 6 31.65 14.48 -15.20
CA GLU A 6 30.84 15.09 -14.12
C GLU A 6 29.40 15.36 -14.54
N LYS A 7 29.17 15.92 -15.74
CA LYS A 7 27.82 16.16 -16.27
C LYS A 7 27.05 14.86 -16.46
N ARG A 8 27.70 13.81 -16.95
CA ARG A 8 27.09 12.48 -17.12
C ARG A 8 26.69 11.88 -15.77
N ASP A 9 27.61 11.89 -14.80
CA ASP A 9 27.36 11.27 -13.50
C ASP A 9 26.29 12.07 -12.71
N TYR A 10 26.20 13.39 -12.90
CA TYR A 10 25.13 14.22 -12.37
C TYR A 10 23.76 13.89 -12.98
N LEU A 11 23.69 13.73 -14.31
CA LEU A 11 22.46 13.30 -14.99
C LEU A 11 21.97 11.93 -14.48
N ILE A 12 22.89 10.98 -14.30
CA ILE A 12 22.57 9.66 -13.76
C ILE A 12 22.02 9.78 -12.34
N TYR A 13 22.64 10.60 -11.49
CA TYR A 13 22.18 10.86 -10.14
C TYR A 13 20.77 11.47 -10.13
N GLU A 14 20.52 12.48 -10.97
CA GLU A 14 19.22 13.15 -11.07
C GLU A 14 18.10 12.16 -11.48
N LEU A 15 18.35 11.33 -12.49
CA LEU A 15 17.41 10.28 -12.92
C LEU A 15 17.10 9.28 -11.80
N ILE A 16 18.09 8.93 -10.99
CA ILE A 16 17.92 8.00 -9.86
C ILE A 16 17.10 8.66 -8.74
N VAL A 17 17.36 9.92 -8.42
CA VAL A 17 16.60 10.68 -7.42
C VAL A 17 15.14 10.86 -7.86
N ASP A 18 14.91 11.16 -9.13
CA ASP A 18 13.55 11.26 -9.67
C ASP A 18 12.80 9.93 -9.60
N ARG A 19 13.46 8.82 -9.91
CA ARG A 19 12.88 7.48 -9.71
C ARG A 19 12.54 7.20 -8.25
N PHE A 20 13.41 7.58 -7.32
CA PHE A 20 13.15 7.44 -5.90
C PHE A 20 11.94 8.27 -5.44
N ARG A 21 11.82 9.51 -5.93
CA ARG A 21 10.65 10.37 -5.66
C ARG A 21 9.35 9.78 -6.21
N LEU A 22 9.37 9.19 -7.40
CA LEU A 22 8.21 8.51 -7.96
C LEU A 22 7.78 7.30 -7.12
N GLU A 23 8.73 6.48 -6.66
CA GLU A 23 8.42 5.35 -5.78
C GLU A 23 7.89 5.81 -4.40
N TRP A 24 8.36 6.97 -3.91
CA TRP A 24 7.80 7.60 -2.71
C TRP A 24 6.34 8.01 -2.94
N GLN A 25 6.06 8.72 -4.02
CA GLN A 25 4.70 9.16 -4.34
C GLN A 25 3.75 7.96 -4.53
N ARG A 26 4.22 6.87 -5.17
CA ARG A 26 3.45 5.63 -5.31
C ARG A 26 3.05 5.05 -3.96
N ILE A 27 3.85 5.20 -2.91
CA ILE A 27 3.47 4.77 -1.56
C ILE A 27 2.33 5.59 -1.01
N ASP A 28 2.46 6.91 -1.04
CA ASP A 28 1.43 7.80 -0.51
C ASP A 28 0.08 7.54 -1.21
N ASP A 29 0.12 7.28 -2.52
CA ASP A 29 -1.06 6.89 -3.29
C ASP A 29 -1.62 5.52 -2.86
N LEU A 30 -0.77 4.53 -2.59
CA LEU A 30 -1.19 3.20 -2.11
C LEU A 30 -1.75 3.28 -0.67
N ASP A 31 -1.15 4.08 0.21
CA ASP A 31 -1.66 4.32 1.57
C ASP A 31 -3.00 5.02 1.54
N ARG A 32 -3.17 6.02 0.67
CA ARG A 32 -4.45 6.70 0.51
C ARG A 32 -5.53 5.74 0.02
N LYS A 33 -5.21 4.83 -0.91
CA LYS A 33 -6.13 3.78 -1.37
C LYS A 33 -6.45 2.78 -0.26
N ALA A 34 -5.47 2.32 0.51
CA ALA A 34 -5.68 1.41 1.63
C ALA A 34 -6.57 2.05 2.71
N SER A 35 -6.29 3.30 3.09
CA SER A 35 -7.13 4.10 3.99
C SER A 35 -8.57 4.23 3.47
N GLY A 36 -8.71 4.54 2.18
CA GLY A 36 -10.01 4.63 1.52
C GLY A 36 -10.80 3.33 1.58
N ILE A 37 -10.17 2.19 1.32
CA ILE A 37 -10.79 0.87 1.47
C ILE A 37 -11.25 0.65 2.91
N ILE A 38 -10.39 0.85 3.90
CA ILE A 38 -10.73 0.63 5.32
C ILE A 38 -11.90 1.53 5.74
N GLY A 39 -11.85 2.82 5.40
CA GLY A 39 -12.90 3.77 5.74
C GLY A 39 -14.23 3.45 5.08
N PHE A 40 -14.22 3.19 3.77
CA PHE A 40 -15.42 2.89 3.01
C PHE A 40 -16.04 1.54 3.41
N VAL A 41 -15.23 0.50 3.59
CA VAL A 41 -15.71 -0.81 4.08
C VAL A 41 -16.28 -0.67 5.49
N GLY A 42 -15.64 0.09 6.37
CA GLY A 42 -16.13 0.33 7.73
C GLY A 42 -17.52 0.97 7.77
N LEU A 43 -17.80 1.90 6.85
CA LEU A 43 -19.14 2.48 6.68
C LEU A 43 -20.16 1.42 6.21
N ILE A 44 -19.82 0.64 5.19
CA ILE A 44 -20.71 -0.41 4.66
C ILE A 44 -21.01 -1.47 5.71
N VAL A 45 -20.01 -1.96 6.43
CA VAL A 45 -20.19 -2.97 7.48
C VAL A 45 -21.06 -2.42 8.60
N SER A 46 -20.87 -1.16 9.00
CA SER A 46 -21.69 -0.52 10.02
C SER A 46 -23.15 -0.40 9.57
N LEU A 47 -23.38 0.00 8.32
CA LEU A 47 -24.72 0.06 7.73
C LEU A 47 -25.38 -1.32 7.64
N GLN A 48 -24.62 -2.32 7.16
CA GLN A 48 -25.07 -3.70 7.03
C GLN A 48 -25.41 -4.31 8.39
N ALA A 49 -24.56 -4.14 9.39
CA ALA A 49 -24.79 -4.65 10.74
C ALA A 49 -26.01 -3.98 11.41
N GLY A 50 -26.18 -2.66 11.22
CA GLY A 50 -27.32 -1.92 11.75
C GLY A 50 -28.64 -2.28 11.07
N LEU A 51 -28.74 -2.03 9.76
CA LEU A 51 -29.98 -2.23 8.99
C LEU A 51 -30.28 -3.71 8.75
N GLY A 52 -29.27 -4.50 8.37
CA GLY A 52 -29.46 -5.91 8.09
C GLY A 52 -29.76 -6.73 9.34
N GLY A 53 -29.18 -6.36 10.49
CA GLY A 53 -29.55 -6.95 11.77
C GLY A 53 -31.00 -6.68 12.17
N PHE A 54 -31.50 -5.47 11.87
CA PHE A 54 -32.90 -5.12 12.10
C PHE A 54 -33.83 -5.91 11.17
N LEU A 55 -33.54 -5.94 9.86
CA LEU A 55 -34.35 -6.68 8.87
C LEU A 55 -34.39 -8.17 9.17
N LEU A 56 -33.26 -8.80 9.51
CA LEU A 56 -33.21 -10.23 9.87
C LEU A 56 -34.02 -10.57 11.12
N LYS A 57 -34.19 -9.62 12.05
CA LYS A 57 -35.00 -9.81 13.25
C LYS A 57 -36.51 -9.85 12.95
N GLU A 58 -36.94 -9.14 11.91
CA GLU A 58 -38.35 -9.10 11.49
C GLU A 58 -38.76 -10.31 10.64
N VAL A 59 -37.81 -11.05 10.07
CA VAL A 59 -38.10 -12.25 9.28
C VAL A 59 -38.49 -13.42 10.20
N PRO A 60 -39.66 -14.05 10.00
CA PRO A 60 -40.07 -15.21 10.79
C PRO A 60 -39.15 -16.40 10.54
N ARG A 61 -38.71 -17.06 11.62
CA ARG A 61 -37.77 -18.21 11.56
C ARG A 61 -38.32 -19.45 10.87
N THR A 62 -39.64 -19.50 10.65
CA THR A 62 -40.32 -20.57 9.91
C THR A 62 -40.20 -20.41 8.40
N TYR A 63 -39.64 -19.31 7.91
CA TYR A 63 -39.40 -19.09 6.50
C TYR A 63 -38.31 -20.04 5.98
N GLU A 64 -38.62 -20.83 4.94
CA GLU A 64 -37.71 -21.86 4.40
C GLU A 64 -36.36 -21.29 3.95
N PHE A 65 -36.31 -20.03 3.54
CA PHE A 65 -35.08 -19.35 3.11
C PHE A 65 -34.38 -18.56 4.22
N TYR A 66 -34.82 -18.65 5.49
CA TYR A 66 -34.19 -17.92 6.60
C TYR A 66 -32.71 -18.29 6.77
N VAL A 67 -32.38 -19.59 6.75
CA VAL A 67 -30.99 -20.05 6.89
C VAL A 67 -30.12 -19.59 5.71
N PRO A 68 -30.51 -19.81 4.43
CA PRO A 68 -29.81 -19.22 3.28
C PRO A 68 -29.60 -17.70 3.40
N LEU A 69 -30.63 -16.94 3.78
CA LEU A 69 -30.57 -15.49 3.93
C LEU A 69 -29.54 -15.06 4.99
N CYS A 70 -29.55 -15.71 6.17
CA CYS A 70 -28.56 -15.47 7.21
C CYS A 70 -27.14 -15.81 6.72
N THR A 71 -26.96 -16.93 6.01
CA THR A 71 -25.63 -17.31 5.51
C THR A 71 -25.10 -16.35 4.44
N LEU A 72 -25.96 -15.81 3.58
CA LEU A 72 -25.58 -14.83 2.55
C LEU A 72 -25.23 -13.48 3.20
N PHE A 73 -26.00 -13.08 4.22
CA PHE A 73 -25.69 -11.89 5.01
C PHE A 73 -24.33 -12.00 5.74
N LEU A 74 -24.08 -13.12 6.42
CA LEU A 74 -22.82 -13.38 7.12
C LEU A 74 -21.63 -13.48 6.17
N SER A 75 -21.78 -14.11 5.00
CA SER A 75 -20.70 -14.22 4.02
C SER A 75 -20.31 -12.85 3.45
N GLY A 76 -21.28 -11.95 3.23
CA GLY A 76 -21.02 -10.56 2.87
C GLY A 76 -20.17 -9.84 3.91
N ILE A 77 -20.52 -9.96 5.20
CA ILE A 77 -19.72 -9.37 6.30
C ILE A 77 -18.30 -9.94 6.32
N ILE A 78 -18.16 -11.26 6.19
CA ILE A 78 -16.84 -11.91 6.21
C ILE A 78 -15.97 -11.39 5.06
N LEU A 79 -16.51 -11.25 3.84
CA LEU A 79 -15.77 -10.72 2.69
C LEU A 79 -15.35 -9.26 2.90
N LEU A 80 -16.23 -8.44 3.46
CA LEU A 80 -15.89 -7.06 3.81
C LEU A 80 -14.80 -7.00 4.89
N MET A 81 -14.87 -7.86 5.91
CA MET A 81 -13.81 -7.96 6.92
C MET A 81 -12.48 -8.41 6.31
N CYS A 82 -12.49 -9.37 5.37
CA CYS A 82 -11.29 -9.74 4.61
C CYS A 82 -10.72 -8.56 3.83
N SER A 83 -11.56 -7.70 3.24
CA SER A 83 -11.12 -6.47 2.56
C SER A 83 -10.39 -5.51 3.51
N ILE A 84 -10.91 -5.30 4.73
CA ILE A 84 -10.24 -4.49 5.77
C ILE A 84 -8.90 -5.11 6.15
N LEU A 85 -8.84 -6.43 6.37
CA LEU A 85 -7.61 -7.12 6.72
C LEU A 85 -6.55 -7.00 5.62
N CYS A 86 -6.94 -7.03 4.35
CA CYS A 86 -6.04 -6.75 3.23
C CYS A 86 -5.53 -5.31 3.24
N GLY A 87 -6.41 -4.33 3.51
CA GLY A 87 -6.02 -2.93 3.67
C GLY A 87 -5.03 -2.71 4.83
N LEU A 88 -5.26 -3.35 5.97
CA LEU A 88 -4.35 -3.34 7.13
C LEU A 88 -3.04 -4.08 6.84
N GLY A 89 -3.08 -5.18 6.09
CA GLY A 89 -1.90 -5.90 5.62
C GLY A 89 -1.00 -5.02 4.76
N ALA A 90 -1.58 -4.16 3.91
CA ALA A 90 -0.85 -3.17 3.13
C ALA A 90 -0.13 -2.13 4.01
N TYR A 91 -0.71 -1.75 5.16
CA TYR A 91 -0.07 -0.88 6.15
C TYR A 91 1.06 -1.56 6.93
N ASN A 92 0.95 -2.87 7.15
CA ASN A 92 1.95 -3.63 7.92
C ASN A 92 3.26 -3.86 7.15
N ILE A 93 3.31 -3.55 5.85
CA ILE A 93 4.54 -3.57 5.06
C ILE A 93 5.43 -2.41 5.53
N LYS A 94 6.26 -2.69 6.54
CA LYS A 94 7.13 -1.73 7.24
C LYS A 94 8.08 -0.97 6.31
N LEU A 95 8.05 0.34 6.55
CA LEU A 95 8.99 1.45 6.33
C LEU A 95 10.07 1.28 5.26
N PHE A 96 10.07 2.32 4.42
CA PHE A 96 11.03 2.69 3.40
C PHE A 96 12.48 2.57 3.89
N LYS A 97 13.38 2.15 3.00
CA LYS A 97 14.80 2.40 3.21
C LYS A 97 15.04 3.88 2.86
N VAL A 98 15.08 4.73 3.88
CA VAL A 98 15.44 6.14 3.71
C VAL A 98 16.94 6.18 3.46
N VAL A 99 17.32 6.44 2.22
CA VAL A 99 18.71 6.66 1.83
C VAL A 99 18.91 8.16 1.63
N PRO A 100 19.99 8.72 2.16
CA PRO A 100 21.05 8.08 2.96
C PRO A 100 20.68 8.02 4.44
N GLU A 101 21.25 7.03 5.15
CA GLU A 101 21.38 7.14 6.60
C GLU A 101 22.23 8.38 6.92
N THR A 102 21.63 9.35 7.59
CA THR A 102 22.24 10.64 7.93
C THR A 102 23.55 10.49 8.71
N GLY A 103 23.73 9.40 9.45
CA GLY A 103 24.98 9.05 10.14
C GLY A 103 26.13 8.67 9.18
N HIS A 104 25.84 7.87 8.15
CA HIS A 104 26.83 7.45 7.14
C HIS A 104 27.34 8.62 6.30
N LEU A 105 26.46 9.60 6.08
CA LEU A 105 26.70 10.86 5.39
C LEU A 105 27.82 11.70 6.03
N ILE A 106 27.83 11.79 7.36
CA ILE A 106 28.77 12.61 8.12
C ILE A 106 30.06 11.84 8.42
N GLU A 107 29.98 10.54 8.76
CA GLU A 107 31.17 9.78 9.13
C GLU A 107 32.00 9.30 7.95
N GLU A 108 31.38 8.93 6.83
CA GLU A 108 32.10 8.26 5.75
C GLU A 108 32.52 9.17 4.60
N TYR A 109 31.78 10.27 4.38
CA TYR A 109 32.01 11.17 3.25
C TYR A 109 32.67 12.48 3.66
N ALA A 110 32.28 13.06 4.81
CA ALA A 110 32.89 14.31 5.28
C ALA A 110 34.28 14.11 5.91
N LYS A 111 34.58 12.93 6.48
CA LYS A 111 35.89 12.65 7.12
C LYS A 111 36.97 12.07 6.19
N LYS A 112 36.60 11.49 5.04
CA LYS A 112 37.54 10.76 4.15
C LYS A 112 38.06 11.55 2.94
N ASP A 113 37.79 12.84 2.87
CA ASP A 113 38.28 13.74 1.80
C ASP A 113 38.06 13.16 0.38
N ARG A 114 36.89 12.55 0.16
CA ARG A 114 36.57 11.89 -1.11
C ARG A 114 36.18 12.94 -2.15
N SER A 115 36.64 12.75 -3.39
CA SER A 115 36.21 13.62 -4.51
C SER A 115 34.69 13.59 -4.69
N ARG A 116 34.12 14.74 -5.07
CA ARG A 116 32.68 14.94 -5.29
C ARG A 116 32.07 13.85 -6.20
N ILE A 117 32.80 13.43 -7.23
CA ILE A 117 32.41 12.38 -8.18
C ILE A 117 32.26 11.02 -7.49
N ASN A 118 33.21 10.67 -6.62
CA ASN A 118 33.14 9.39 -5.88
C ASN A 118 31.98 9.37 -4.89
N ILE A 119 31.70 10.50 -4.23
CA ILE A 119 30.53 10.64 -3.34
C ILE A 119 29.25 10.41 -4.14
N LEU A 120 29.12 11.09 -5.28
CA LEU A 120 27.96 10.99 -6.17
C LEU A 120 27.73 9.55 -6.65
N ARG A 121 28.81 8.84 -7.00
CA ARG A 121 28.73 7.46 -7.49
C ARG A 121 28.25 6.49 -6.42
N ILE A 122 28.74 6.62 -5.18
CA ILE A 122 28.30 5.76 -4.07
C ILE A 122 26.85 6.09 -3.70
N TYR A 123 26.48 7.37 -3.71
CA TYR A 123 25.09 7.81 -3.53
C TYR A 123 24.15 7.19 -4.56
N SER A 124 24.51 7.28 -5.84
CA SER A 124 23.73 6.69 -6.93
C SER A 124 23.55 5.19 -6.76
N GLN A 125 24.56 4.48 -6.24
CA GLN A 125 24.45 3.05 -5.95
C GLN A 125 23.50 2.75 -4.78
N GLU A 126 23.59 3.51 -3.68
CA GLU A 126 22.71 3.32 -2.53
C GLU A 126 21.25 3.70 -2.84
N PHE A 127 21.02 4.79 -3.56
CA PHE A 127 19.69 5.14 -4.06
C PHE A 127 19.15 4.09 -5.03
N SER A 128 19.98 3.57 -5.94
CA SER A 128 19.55 2.51 -6.87
C SER A 128 19.09 1.25 -6.13
N LYS A 129 19.85 0.80 -5.12
CA LYS A 129 19.43 -0.32 -4.25
C LYS A 129 18.11 -0.01 -3.54
N ALA A 130 17.97 1.20 -2.99
CA ALA A 130 16.74 1.61 -2.32
C ALA A 130 15.54 1.62 -3.27
N VAL A 131 15.69 2.10 -4.50
CA VAL A 131 14.64 2.08 -5.53
C VAL A 131 14.17 0.65 -5.78
N ILE A 132 15.09 -0.30 -5.98
CA ILE A 132 14.74 -1.72 -6.23
C ILE A 132 14.01 -2.33 -5.03
N GLU A 133 14.51 -2.09 -3.81
CA GLU A 133 13.88 -2.60 -2.58
C GLU A 133 12.48 -1.98 -2.37
N ASN A 134 12.33 -0.68 -2.62
CA ASN A 134 11.08 0.04 -2.47
C ASN A 134 10.06 -0.36 -3.53
N GLU A 135 10.47 -0.56 -4.78
CA GLU A 135 9.61 -1.07 -5.86
C GLU A 135 9.05 -2.45 -5.50
N ALA A 136 9.89 -3.36 -5.00
CA ALA A 136 9.44 -4.69 -4.57
C ALA A 136 8.42 -4.63 -3.43
N LYS A 137 8.61 -3.73 -2.46
CA LYS A 137 7.65 -3.48 -1.37
C LYS A 137 6.35 -2.87 -1.91
N ASN A 138 6.44 -1.92 -2.82
CA ASN A 138 5.29 -1.25 -3.46
C ASN A 138 4.44 -2.23 -4.25
N ASN A 139 5.07 -3.15 -4.99
CA ASN A 139 4.35 -4.17 -5.74
C ASN A 139 3.58 -5.11 -4.80
N LYS A 140 4.21 -5.58 -3.72
CA LYS A 140 3.51 -6.39 -2.68
C LYS A 140 2.34 -5.65 -2.07
N LYS A 141 2.51 -4.36 -1.74
CA LYS A 141 1.45 -3.51 -1.19
C LYS A 141 0.29 -3.34 -2.18
N ALA A 142 0.62 -3.11 -3.46
CA ALA A 142 -0.37 -3.01 -4.52
C ALA A 142 -1.17 -4.31 -4.68
N ASP A 143 -0.55 -5.47 -4.54
CA ASP A 143 -1.25 -6.75 -4.65
C ASP A 143 -2.23 -6.98 -3.49
N PHE A 144 -1.85 -6.63 -2.25
CA PHE A 144 -2.80 -6.62 -1.12
C PHE A 144 -3.98 -5.69 -1.37
N ILE A 145 -3.74 -4.49 -1.90
CA ILE A 145 -4.79 -3.52 -2.22
C ILE A 145 -5.72 -4.05 -3.31
N LYS A 146 -5.20 -4.67 -4.38
CA LYS A 146 -6.01 -5.29 -5.45
C LYS A 146 -6.90 -6.39 -4.90
N ILE A 147 -6.35 -7.28 -4.08
CA ILE A 147 -7.11 -8.37 -3.46
C ILE A 147 -8.19 -7.81 -2.53
N GLY A 148 -7.85 -6.79 -1.72
CA GLY A 148 -8.81 -6.09 -0.87
C GLY A 148 -9.95 -5.45 -1.66
N PHE A 149 -9.66 -4.85 -2.82
CA PHE A 149 -10.67 -4.27 -3.70
C PHE A 149 -11.58 -5.33 -4.33
N LEU A 150 -11.03 -6.49 -4.68
CA LEU A 150 -11.81 -7.63 -5.19
C LEU A 150 -12.78 -8.15 -4.13
N PHE A 151 -12.33 -8.29 -2.88
CA PHE A 151 -13.22 -8.65 -1.76
C PHE A 151 -14.28 -7.60 -1.48
N LEU A 152 -13.96 -6.31 -1.61
CA LEU A 152 -14.93 -5.22 -1.48
C LEU A 152 -16.05 -5.36 -2.53
N ILE A 153 -15.69 -5.53 -3.81
CA ILE A 153 -16.67 -5.67 -4.89
C ILE A 153 -17.56 -6.90 -4.67
N LEU A 154 -16.97 -8.05 -4.33
CA LEU A 154 -17.73 -9.28 -4.06
C LEU A 154 -18.65 -9.12 -2.83
N GLY A 155 -18.16 -8.49 -1.77
CA GLY A 155 -18.95 -8.23 -0.56
C GLY A 155 -20.14 -7.32 -0.84
N ILE A 156 -19.94 -6.25 -1.61
CA ILE A 156 -21.02 -5.35 -2.06
C ILE A 156 -22.02 -6.10 -2.94
N PHE A 157 -21.54 -6.89 -3.91
CA PHE A 157 -22.42 -7.62 -4.82
C PHE A 157 -23.35 -8.59 -4.07
N LEU A 158 -22.81 -9.34 -3.09
CA LEU A 158 -23.62 -10.20 -2.24
C LEU A 158 -24.64 -9.43 -1.41
N LEU A 159 -24.26 -8.25 -0.92
CA LEU A 159 -25.15 -7.37 -0.17
C LEU A 159 -26.36 -6.91 -0.98
N PHE A 160 -26.17 -6.57 -2.26
CA PHE A 160 -27.25 -6.11 -3.15
C PHE A 160 -28.05 -7.26 -3.78
N TYR A 161 -27.55 -8.49 -3.73
CA TYR A 161 -28.27 -9.67 -4.18
C TYR A 161 -29.16 -10.29 -3.08
N LEU A 162 -28.98 -9.86 -1.83
CA LEU A 162 -29.83 -10.18 -0.67
C LEU A 162 -31.14 -9.40 -0.73
#